data_AF-A0A2G8RCN0-F1
#
_entry.id   AF-A0A2G8RCN0-F1
#
_cell.length_a   1.000
_cell.length_b   1.000
_cell.length_c   1.000
_cell.angle_alpha   90.00
_cell.angle_beta   90.00
_cell.angle_gamma   90.00
#
_symmetry.space_group_name_H-M   'P 1'
#
loop_
_entity.id
_entity.type
_entity.pdbx_description
1 polymer ?
#
loop_
_entity_poly.entity_id
_entity_poly.type
_entity_poly.pdbx_seq_one_letter_code
_entity_poly.pdbx_strand_id
1 'polypeptide(L)' 'MMLVKRLLRAGMTSAEAAAQAGFADQSHMGRHFRAIVGITPAAFAKG' A
#
# COMPACT_ATOMS: atom_id res chain seq x y z
N MET A 1 0.69 -8.04 -1.94
CA MET A 1 1.45 -7.28 -0.92
C MET A 1 2.84 -6.82 -1.38
N MET A 2 3.69 -7.70 -1.95
CA MET A 2 5.02 -7.28 -2.43
C MET A 2 4.99 -6.16 -3.48
N LEU A 3 4.01 -6.19 -4.40
CA LEU A 3 3.82 -5.13 -5.40
C LEU A 3 3.50 -3.77 -4.74
N VAL A 4 2.55 -3.74 -3.80
CA VAL A 4 2.21 -2.50 -3.04
C VAL A 4 3.44 -1.89 -2.38
N LYS A 5 4.27 -2.69 -1.69
CA LYS A 5 5.52 -2.19 -1.07
C LYS A 5 6.47 -1.57 -2.09
N ARG A 6 6.60 -2.19 -3.28
CA ARG A 6 7.47 -1.70 -4.36
C ARG A 6 6.97 -0.36 -4.90
N LEU A 7 5.67 -0.24 -5.17
CA LEU A 7 5.06 0.98 -5.69
C LEU A 7 5.15 2.13 -4.68
N LEU A 8 4.88 1.87 -3.40
CA LEU A 8 5.03 2.88 -2.34
C LEU A 8 6.48 3.38 -2.23
N ARG A 9 7.48 2.49 -2.33
CA ARG A 9 8.90 2.87 -2.36
C ARG A 9 9.31 3.63 -3.62
N ALA A 10 8.59 3.43 -4.72
CA ALA A 10 8.78 4.20 -5.95
C ALA A 10 8.12 5.59 -5.88
N GLY A 11 7.56 5.98 -4.72
CA GLY A 11 6.95 7.29 -4.51
C GLY A 11 5.48 7.38 -4.93
N MET A 12 4.84 6.27 -5.32
CA MET A 12 3.42 6.29 -5.65
C MET A 12 2.55 6.51 -4.43
N THR A 13 1.40 7.15 -4.65
CA THR A 13 0.39 7.29 -3.61
C THR A 13 -0.21 5.94 -3.24
N SER A 14 -0.77 5.85 -2.04
CA SER A 14 -1.46 4.63 -1.60
C SER A 14 -2.69 4.29 -2.46
N ALA A 15 -3.33 5.28 -3.07
CA ALA A 15 -4.45 5.07 -3.98
C ALA A 15 -3.99 4.44 -5.31
N GLU A 16 -2.92 4.96 -5.92
CA GLU A 16 -2.34 4.39 -7.14
C GLU A 16 -1.79 2.99 -6.90
N ALA A 17 -1.10 2.78 -5.77
CA ALA A 17 -0.58 1.47 -5.39
C ALA A 17 -1.70 0.45 -5.17
N ALA A 18 -2.85 0.85 -4.63
CA ALA A 18 -4.02 0.00 -4.48
C ALA A 18 -4.60 -0.40 -5.84
N ALA A 19 -4.83 0.58 -6.73
CA ALA A 19 -5.37 0.34 -8.06
C ALA A 19 -4.47 -0.59 -8.89
N GLN A 20 -3.16 -0.34 -8.90
CA GLN A 20 -2.22 -1.17 -9.65
C GLN A 20 -2.01 -2.57 -9.05
N ALA A 21 -2.15 -2.71 -7.74
CA ALA A 21 -2.07 -4.01 -7.09
C ALA A 21 -3.39 -4.80 -7.12
N GLY A 22 -4.42 -4.29 -7.81
CA GLY A 22 -5.70 -4.97 -8.01
C GLY A 22 -6.65 -4.91 -6.81
N PHE A 23 -6.45 -3.96 -5.89
CA PHE A 23 -7.40 -3.74 -4.80
C PHE A 23 -8.55 -2.85 -5.26
N ALA A 24 -9.76 -3.17 -4.79
CA ALA A 24 -10.96 -2.38 -5.06
C ALA A 24 -10.83 -0.92 -4.59
N ASP A 25 -10.17 -0.69 -3.46
CA ASP A 25 -9.90 0.63 -2.92
C ASP A 25 -8.67 0.64 -1.99
N GLN A 26 -8.22 1.86 -1.64
CA GLN A 26 -7.09 2.07 -0.75
C GLN A 26 -7.36 1.56 0.68
N SER A 27 -8.59 1.61 1.17
CA SER A 27 -8.93 1.19 2.54
C SER A 27 -8.82 -0.31 2.73
N HIS A 28 -9.31 -1.09 1.77
CA HIS A 28 -9.16 -2.54 1.68
C HIS A 28 -7.68 -2.92 1.60
N MET A 29 -6.92 -2.29 0.70
CA MET A 29 -5.48 -2.47 0.63
C MET A 29 -4.80 -2.13 1.96
N GLY A 30 -5.18 -1.03 2.60
CA GLY A 30 -4.62 -0.56 3.86
C GLY A 30 -4.83 -1.51 5.03
N ARG A 31 -6.02 -2.13 5.14
CA ARG A 31 -6.30 -3.18 6.12
C ARG A 31 -5.40 -4.40 5.93
N HIS A 32 -5.28 -4.89 4.70
CA HIS A 32 -4.40 -6.03 4.37
C HIS A 32 -2.92 -5.69 4.59
N PHE A 33 -2.52 -4.47 4.24
CA PHE A 33 -1.15 -3.99 4.42
C PHE A 33 -0.79 -3.95 5.90
N ARG A 34 -1.62 -3.36 6.74
CA ARG A 34 -1.38 -3.34 8.20
C ARG A 34 -1.34 -4.74 8.79
N ALA A 35 -2.23 -5.64 8.36
CA ALA A 35 -2.24 -7.02 8.84
C ALA A 35 -0.95 -7.79 8.52
N ILE A 36 -0.32 -7.52 7.36
CA ILE A 36 0.88 -8.24 6.90
C ILE A 36 2.19 -7.52 7.27
N VAL A 37 2.20 -6.18 7.27
CA VAL A 37 3.41 -5.35 7.42
C VAL A 37 3.50 -4.71 8.81
N GLY A 38 2.40 -4.67 9.57
CA GLY A 38 2.34 -4.12 10.92
C GLY A 38 2.14 -2.60 10.99
N ILE A 39 2.42 -1.87 9.90
CA ILE A 39 2.23 -0.41 9.80
C ILE A 39 1.29 -0.04 8.66
N THR A 40 0.83 1.21 8.61
CA THR A 40 -0.02 1.68 7.52
C THR A 40 0.80 1.95 6.25
N PRO A 41 0.20 1.84 5.05
CA PRO A 41 0.85 2.18 3.78
C PRO A 41 1.45 3.59 3.76
N ALA A 42 0.74 4.57 4.32
CA ALA A 42 1.18 5.95 4.37
C ALA A 42 2.40 6.15 5.30
N ALA A 43 2.47 5.41 6.41
CA ALA A 43 3.66 5.41 7.27
C ALA A 43 4.84 4.72 6.58
N PHE A 44 4.60 3.62 5.88
CA PHE A 44 5.62 2.91 5.10
C PHE A 44 6.17 3.75 3.93
N ALA A 45 5.35 4.60 3.30
CA ALA A 45 5.78 5.45 2.19
C ALA A 45 6.57 6.70 2.62
N LYS A 46 6.46 7.09 3.90
CA LYS A 46 7.16 8.26 4.48
C LYS A 46 8.53 7.93 5.07
N GLY A 47 8.82 6.64 5.30
CA GLY A 47 10.10 6.16 5.84
C GLY A 47 10.95 5.51 4.75
#